data_AF-A0A6J1LQ97-F1
#
_entry.id   AF-A0A6J1LQ97-F1
#
_cell.length_a   1.000
_cell.length_b   1.000
_cell.length_c   1.000
_cell.angle_alpha   90.00
_cell.angle_beta   90.00
_cell.angle_gamma   90.00
#
_symmetry.space_group_name_H-M   'P 1'
#
loop_
_entity.id
_entity.type
_entity.pdbx_description
1 polymer ?
#
loop_
_entity_poly.entity_id
_entity_poly.type
_entity_poly.pdbx_seq_one_letter_code
_entity_poly.pdbx_strand_id
1 'polypeptide(L)'
;MGDKPSAGLDVKNAAAPPKSKVVSSKAKKGSVLSAIEDIQRMSPEAICQEFDRLVDHTQRHFRREAHMPCTAFASQLQRCLEQHRRESFKCFSAMDDYRLCVSAATQEHIERLAREHQENDLDRSRHSSQEHQQEQPALHPLPVVPPTSMGVAAAKTEIKKQGQRSWYKPWSWLR
;
A
#
# COMPACT_ATOMS: atom_id res chain seq x y z
N MET A 1 -65.30 32.50 -21.05
CA MET A 1 -66.13 31.70 -21.97
C MET A 1 -65.26 30.59 -22.51
N GLY A 2 -65.66 29.33 -22.35
CA GLY A 2 -64.93 28.16 -22.86
C GLY A 2 -64.85 27.01 -21.86
N ASP A 3 -65.93 26.22 -21.81
CA ASP A 3 -66.18 25.01 -21.02
C ASP A 3 -65.32 23.76 -21.38
N LYS A 4 -65.05 22.91 -20.35
CA LYS A 4 -65.02 21.41 -20.30
C LYS A 4 -64.10 20.59 -21.24
N PRO A 5 -63.94 19.24 -21.08
CA PRO A 5 -64.19 18.29 -19.95
C PRO A 5 -62.91 17.49 -19.56
N SER A 6 -62.74 16.83 -18.40
CA SER A 6 -63.34 15.62 -17.79
C SER A 6 -63.03 14.25 -18.46
N ALA A 7 -62.52 13.33 -17.61
CA ALA A 7 -62.52 11.85 -17.66
C ALA A 7 -61.36 11.08 -18.34
N GLY A 8 -60.84 10.09 -17.61
CA GLY A 8 -59.99 9.02 -18.15
C GLY A 8 -59.06 8.34 -17.13
N LEU A 9 -59.61 7.63 -16.14
CA LEU A 9 -58.89 6.57 -15.41
C LEU A 9 -58.73 5.38 -16.36
N ASP A 10 -57.51 4.83 -16.48
CA ASP A 10 -57.37 3.38 -16.67
C ASP A 10 -56.05 2.85 -16.11
N VAL A 11 -56.23 1.81 -15.30
CA VAL A 11 -55.25 0.98 -14.61
C VAL A 11 -54.94 -0.20 -15.51
N LYS A 12 -53.65 -0.54 -15.70
CA LYS A 12 -53.04 -1.86 -16.08
C LYS A 12 -51.75 -1.58 -16.87
N ASN A 13 -50.58 -2.15 -16.63
CA ASN A 13 -50.25 -3.47 -16.11
C ASN A 13 -48.91 -3.43 -15.36
N ALA A 14 -48.83 -4.21 -14.29
CA ALA A 14 -47.59 -4.66 -13.71
C ALA A 14 -46.80 -5.46 -14.76
N ALA A 15 -45.68 -4.92 -15.22
CA ALA A 15 -44.62 -5.70 -15.84
C ALA A 15 -43.44 -5.68 -14.88
N ALA A 16 -43.28 -6.80 -14.15
CA ALA A 16 -42.14 -7.03 -13.30
C ALA A 16 -40.84 -6.85 -14.12
N PRO A 17 -39.82 -6.13 -13.59
CA PRO A 17 -38.52 -6.11 -14.25
C PRO A 17 -37.97 -7.54 -14.27
N PRO A 18 -37.38 -8.00 -15.40
CA PRO A 18 -36.73 -9.29 -15.43
C PRO A 18 -35.61 -9.27 -14.41
N LYS A 19 -35.69 -10.19 -13.44
CA LYS A 19 -34.66 -10.44 -12.43
C LYS A 19 -33.35 -10.71 -13.17
N SER A 20 -32.47 -9.71 -13.24
CA SER A 20 -31.09 -9.93 -13.66
C SER A 20 -30.50 -10.90 -12.65
N LYS A 21 -30.25 -12.13 -13.11
CA LYS A 21 -29.47 -13.10 -12.36
C LYS A 21 -28.08 -12.48 -12.24
N VAL A 22 -27.82 -11.83 -11.11
CA VAL A 22 -26.46 -11.49 -10.69
C VAL A 22 -25.78 -12.83 -10.46
N VAL A 23 -25.11 -13.31 -11.51
CA VAL A 23 -24.14 -14.39 -11.40
C VAL A 23 -22.99 -13.77 -10.63
N SER A 24 -23.01 -13.96 -9.32
CA SER A 24 -21.86 -13.76 -8.45
C SER A 24 -20.77 -14.72 -8.91
N SER A 25 -19.98 -14.31 -9.88
CA SER A 25 -18.70 -14.94 -10.22
C SER A 25 -17.80 -14.76 -9.00
N LYS A 26 -17.70 -15.82 -8.19
CA LYS A 26 -16.64 -15.97 -7.20
C LYS A 26 -15.32 -15.61 -7.88
N ALA A 27 -14.65 -14.58 -7.37
CA ALA A 27 -13.35 -14.16 -7.86
C ALA A 27 -12.36 -15.34 -7.76
N LYS A 28 -12.23 -16.09 -8.86
CA LYS A 28 -11.11 -16.99 -9.08
C LYS A 28 -9.87 -16.10 -9.11
N LYS A 29 -8.82 -16.47 -8.38
CA LYS A 29 -7.49 -15.84 -8.44
C LYS A 29 -7.15 -15.58 -9.92
N GLY A 30 -7.32 -14.34 -10.34
CA GLY A 30 -7.36 -13.95 -11.74
C GLY A 30 -5.95 -13.98 -12.31
N SER A 31 -5.78 -14.72 -13.41
CA SER A 31 -4.61 -14.55 -14.28
C SER A 31 -4.64 -13.12 -14.83
N VAL A 32 -3.48 -12.47 -14.91
CA VAL A 32 -3.34 -11.11 -15.47
C VAL A 32 -3.96 -11.01 -16.87
N LEU A 33 -3.88 -12.08 -17.65
CA LEU A 33 -4.48 -12.15 -18.99
C LEU A 33 -6.02 -12.11 -18.97
N SER A 34 -6.65 -12.70 -17.95
CA SER A 34 -8.10 -12.64 -17.76
C SER A 34 -8.55 -11.23 -17.42
N ALA A 35 -7.81 -10.54 -16.55
CA ALA A 35 -8.11 -9.16 -16.19
C ALA A 35 -7.97 -8.22 -17.40
N ILE A 36 -6.97 -8.46 -18.26
CA ILE A 36 -6.79 -7.69 -19.50
C ILE A 36 -7.95 -7.91 -20.47
N GLU A 37 -8.38 -9.16 -20.67
CA GLU A 37 -9.56 -9.45 -21.51
C GLU A 37 -10.83 -8.81 -20.96
N ASP A 38 -11.03 -8.82 -19.64
CA ASP A 38 -12.19 -8.21 -19.00
C ASP A 38 -12.20 -6.68 -19.20
N ILE A 39 -11.04 -6.02 -19.04
CA ILE A 39 -10.91 -4.57 -19.27
C ILE A 39 -11.19 -4.21 -20.73
N GLN A 40 -10.71 -5.01 -21.69
CA GLN A 40 -10.95 -4.77 -23.11
C GLN A 40 -12.43 -4.94 -23.51
N ARG A 41 -13.21 -5.69 -22.72
CA ARG A 41 -14.65 -5.89 -22.94
C ARG A 41 -15.52 -4.85 -22.22
N MET A 42 -14.94 -4.04 -21.34
CA MET A 42 -15.68 -2.99 -20.63
C MET A 42 -15.98 -1.81 -21.55
N SER A 43 -17.15 -1.21 -21.35
CA SER A 43 -17.46 0.08 -21.98
C SER A 43 -16.60 1.20 -21.39
N PRO A 44 -16.36 2.29 -22.13
CA PRO A 44 -15.61 3.44 -21.62
C PRO A 44 -16.21 4.00 -20.32
N GLU A 45 -17.54 4.05 -20.22
CA GLU A 45 -18.25 4.51 -19.03
C GLU A 45 -18.03 3.58 -17.82
N ALA A 46 -17.99 2.27 -18.04
CA ALA A 46 -17.70 1.30 -16.99
C ALA A 46 -16.25 1.40 -16.51
N ILE A 47 -15.31 1.67 -17.42
CA ILE A 47 -13.90 1.90 -17.08
C ILE A 47 -13.78 3.12 -16.16
N CYS A 48 -14.41 4.25 -16.51
CA CYS A 48 -14.42 5.45 -15.67
C CYS A 48 -14.95 5.16 -14.26
N GLN A 49 -16.05 4.41 -14.13
CA GLN A 49 -16.61 4.05 -12.83
C GLN A 49 -15.68 3.17 -11.98
N GLU A 50 -14.94 2.24 -12.59
CA GLU A 50 -13.95 1.44 -11.86
C GLU A 50 -12.75 2.28 -11.43
N PHE A 51 -12.32 3.24 -12.23
CA PHE A 51 -11.30 4.21 -11.81
C PHE A 51 -11.80 5.06 -10.65
N ASP A 52 -13.02 5.58 -10.69
CA ASP A 52 -13.60 6.35 -9.58
C ASP A 52 -13.67 5.51 -8.29
N ARG A 53 -14.09 4.24 -8.40
CA ARG A 53 -14.07 3.29 -7.27
C ARG A 53 -12.67 3.06 -6.71
N LEU A 54 -11.67 2.94 -7.58
CA LEU A 54 -10.28 2.77 -7.19
C LEU A 54 -9.74 4.02 -6.49
N VAL A 55 -10.07 5.21 -6.99
CA VAL A 55 -9.72 6.49 -6.37
C VAL A 55 -10.36 6.59 -4.98
N ASP A 56 -11.66 6.34 -4.86
CA ASP A 56 -12.36 6.36 -3.55
C ASP A 56 -11.76 5.35 -2.57
N HIS A 57 -11.46 4.13 -3.05
CA HIS A 57 -10.87 3.10 -2.22
C HIS A 57 -9.47 3.48 -1.74
N THR A 58 -8.61 3.98 -2.62
CA THR A 58 -7.24 4.40 -2.28
C THR A 58 -7.25 5.62 -1.37
N GLN A 59 -8.18 6.57 -1.58
CA GLN A 59 -8.36 7.73 -0.72
C GLN A 59 -8.64 7.37 0.75
N ARG A 60 -9.32 6.25 1.02
CA ARG A 60 -9.53 5.74 2.39
C ARG A 60 -8.24 5.26 3.06
N HIS A 61 -7.25 4.84 2.28
CA HIS A 61 -5.97 4.37 2.79
C HIS A 61 -4.92 5.48 2.92
N PHE A 62 -5.07 6.56 2.15
CA PHE A 62 -4.38 7.79 2.45
C PHE A 62 -4.97 8.35 3.76
N ARG A 63 -4.34 8.01 4.89
CA ARG A 63 -4.59 8.73 6.13
C ARG A 63 -4.38 10.20 5.79
N ARG A 64 -5.47 10.97 5.86
CA ARG A 64 -5.42 12.42 5.74
C ARG A 64 -4.57 12.87 6.92
N GLU A 65 -3.25 12.99 6.73
CA GLU A 65 -2.39 13.63 7.71
C GLU A 65 -2.99 15.03 7.88
N ALA A 66 -3.64 15.23 9.03
CA ALA A 66 -4.46 16.41 9.29
C ALA A 66 -3.61 17.70 9.23
N HIS A 67 -2.29 17.55 9.24
CA HIS A 67 -1.33 18.62 9.19
C HIS A 67 -0.29 18.35 8.10
N MET A 68 -0.41 19.06 6.97
CA MET A 68 0.63 19.11 5.94
C MET A 68 1.69 20.13 6.39
N PRO A 69 2.89 19.69 6.81
CA PRO A 69 3.84 20.55 7.54
C PRO A 69 4.38 21.73 6.74
N CYS A 70 4.26 21.71 5.41
CA CYS A 70 4.82 22.72 4.52
C CYS A 70 3.78 23.61 3.83
N THR A 71 2.52 23.62 4.29
CA THR A 71 1.45 24.42 3.66
C THR A 71 1.77 25.92 3.66
N ALA A 72 2.33 26.47 4.75
CA ALA A 72 2.67 27.89 4.81
C ALA A 72 3.69 28.31 3.72
N PHE A 73 4.75 27.52 3.56
CA PHE A 73 5.78 27.75 2.54
C PHE A 73 5.24 27.53 1.13
N ALA A 74 4.38 26.52 0.92
CA ALA A 74 3.70 26.29 -0.35
C ALA A 74 2.84 27.49 -0.75
N SER A 75 2.04 28.03 0.17
CA SER A 75 1.21 29.22 -0.06
C SER A 75 2.05 30.47 -0.30
N GLN A 76 3.23 30.60 0.32
CA GLN A 76 4.15 31.70 0.06
C GLN A 76 4.76 31.60 -1.36
N LEU A 77 5.23 30.42 -1.74
CA LEU A 77 5.75 30.18 -3.08
C LEU A 77 4.68 30.44 -4.14
N GLN A 78 3.46 29.95 -3.93
CA GLN A 78 2.35 30.16 -4.85
C GLN A 78 2.04 31.65 -5.03
N ARG A 79 1.95 32.42 -3.94
CA ARG A 79 1.76 33.88 -4.00
C ARG A 79 2.88 34.58 -4.77
N CYS A 80 4.14 34.17 -4.56
CA CYS A 80 5.26 34.72 -5.31
C CYS A 80 5.14 34.43 -6.81
N LEU A 81 4.83 33.19 -7.18
CA LEU A 81 4.69 32.79 -8.59
C LEU A 81 3.50 33.48 -9.27
N GLU A 82 2.41 33.69 -8.55
CA GLU A 82 1.26 34.47 -9.05
C GLU A 82 1.64 35.94 -9.30
N GLN A 83 2.40 36.55 -8.39
CA GLN A 83 2.88 37.93 -8.52
C GLN A 83 3.94 38.09 -9.63
N HIS A 84 4.83 37.10 -9.78
CA HIS A 84 5.96 37.11 -10.71
C HIS A 84 5.81 36.08 -11.84
N ARG A 85 4.62 36.00 -12.45
CA ARG A 85 4.29 34.99 -13.48
C ARG A 85 5.27 34.87 -14.65
N ARG A 86 5.93 35.98 -15.04
CA ARG A 86 6.92 36.00 -16.14
C ARG A 86 8.37 35.94 -15.66
N GLU A 87 8.60 36.06 -14.36
CA GLU A 87 9.93 36.23 -13.74
C GLU A 87 10.07 35.31 -12.53
N SER A 88 9.78 34.01 -12.71
CA SER A 88 9.79 33.02 -11.62
C SER A 88 11.13 32.90 -10.88
N PHE A 89 12.24 33.32 -11.51
CA PHE A 89 13.55 33.42 -10.87
C PHE A 89 13.56 34.35 -9.63
N LYS A 90 12.66 35.33 -9.56
CA LYS A 90 12.51 36.18 -8.37
C LYS A 90 11.97 35.42 -7.16
N CYS A 91 11.41 34.22 -7.37
CA CYS A 91 10.86 33.35 -6.33
C CYS A 91 11.83 32.25 -5.87
N PHE A 92 13.13 32.32 -6.23
CA PHE A 92 14.09 31.29 -5.84
C PHE A 92 14.20 31.09 -4.32
N SER A 93 14.14 32.17 -3.53
CA SER A 93 14.15 32.05 -2.06
C SER A 93 12.93 31.28 -1.55
N ALA A 94 11.73 31.63 -2.00
CA ALA A 94 10.50 30.95 -1.61
C ALA A 94 10.47 29.47 -2.06
N MET A 95 11.08 29.15 -3.21
CA MET A 95 11.25 27.75 -3.64
C MET A 95 12.22 26.99 -2.75
N ASP A 96 13.33 27.61 -2.35
CA ASP A 96 14.31 26.96 -1.48
C ASP A 96 13.77 26.74 -0.07
N ASP A 97 13.05 27.71 0.47
CA ASP A 97 12.35 27.58 1.77
C ASP A 97 11.35 26.41 1.75
N TYR A 98 10.55 26.32 0.68
CA TYR A 98 9.62 25.20 0.49
C TYR A 98 10.35 23.86 0.39
N ARG A 99 11.44 23.81 -0.39
CA ARG A 99 12.27 22.61 -0.55
C ARG A 99 12.86 22.15 0.78
N LEU A 100 13.41 23.08 1.57
CA LEU A 100 13.97 22.82 2.89
C LEU A 100 12.90 22.26 3.82
N CYS A 101 11.72 22.87 3.87
CA CYS A 101 10.61 22.36 4.67
C CYS A 101 10.26 20.91 4.29
N VAL A 102 10.08 20.62 2.99
CA VAL A 102 9.70 19.27 2.54
C VAL A 102 10.77 18.26 2.91
N SER A 103 12.05 18.61 2.74
CA SER A 103 13.15 17.72 3.12
C SER A 103 13.17 17.42 4.63
N ALA A 104 12.97 18.44 5.48
CA ALA A 104 12.93 18.28 6.92
C ALA A 104 11.72 17.45 7.38
N ALA A 105 10.52 17.74 6.84
CA ALA A 105 9.31 16.99 7.13
C ALA A 105 9.41 15.52 6.72
N THR A 106 10.03 15.25 5.56
CA THR A 106 10.26 13.88 5.08
C THR A 106 11.23 13.14 6.00
N GLN A 107 12.32 13.80 6.39
CA GLN A 107 13.30 13.23 7.31
C GLN A 107 12.67 12.90 8.66
N GLU A 108 11.89 13.82 9.23
CA GLU A 108 11.17 13.60 10.49
C GLU A 108 10.19 12.43 10.39
N HIS A 109 9.47 12.31 9.26
CA HIS A 109 8.55 11.18 9.02
C HIS A 109 9.30 9.85 8.97
N ILE A 110 10.44 9.79 8.27
CA ILE A 110 11.29 8.60 8.23
C ILE A 110 11.79 8.24 9.64
N GLU A 111 12.24 9.21 10.42
CA GLU A 111 12.69 9.00 11.79
C GLU A 111 11.57 8.53 12.72
N ARG A 112 10.33 9.00 12.49
CA ARG A 112 9.14 8.51 13.19
C ARG A 112 8.85 7.06 12.86
N LEU A 113 8.82 6.70 11.57
CA LEU A 113 8.63 5.31 11.12
C LEU A 113 9.73 4.38 11.64
N ALA A 114 10.97 4.84 11.68
CA ALA A 114 12.09 4.08 12.23
C ALA A 114 11.90 3.76 13.72
N ARG A 115 11.42 4.74 14.51
CA ARG A 115 11.10 4.55 15.94
C ARG A 115 9.93 3.58 16.13
N GLU A 116 8.84 3.77 15.39
CA GLU A 116 7.68 2.88 15.44
C GLU A 116 8.05 1.43 15.09
N HIS A 117 8.91 1.21 14.10
CA HIS A 117 9.40 -0.12 13.75
C HIS A 117 10.20 -0.75 14.89
N GLN A 118 11.09 0.02 15.52
CA GLN A 118 11.91 -0.45 16.63
C GLN A 118 11.04 -0.84 17.84
N GLU A 119 10.02 -0.06 18.17
CA GLU A 119 9.07 -0.38 19.24
C GLU A 119 8.31 -1.68 18.94
N ASN A 120 7.79 -1.83 17.72
CA ASN A 120 7.09 -3.05 17.30
C ASN A 120 7.98 -4.30 17.35
N ASP A 121 9.26 -4.19 16.97
CA ASP A 121 10.22 -5.31 17.05
C ASP A 121 10.50 -5.71 18.51
N LEU A 122 10.59 -4.74 19.42
CA LEU A 122 10.75 -5.00 20.85
C LEU A 122 9.51 -5.68 21.44
N ASP A 123 8.30 -5.21 21.09
CA ASP A 123 7.05 -5.81 21.54
C ASP A 123 6.88 -7.25 21.00
N ARG A 124 7.23 -7.48 19.74
CA ARG A 124 7.26 -8.83 19.15
C ARG A 124 8.25 -9.74 19.86
N SER A 125 9.43 -9.23 20.22
CA SER A 125 10.45 -9.98 20.96
C SER A 125 10.01 -10.32 22.39
N ARG A 126 9.29 -9.40 23.05
CA ARG A 126 8.68 -9.65 24.37
C ARG A 126 7.61 -10.74 24.33
N HIS A 127 6.70 -10.68 23.36
CA HIS A 127 5.65 -11.70 23.20
C HIS A 127 6.24 -13.08 22.85
N SER A 128 7.25 -13.13 21.97
CA SER A 128 7.92 -14.39 21.61
C SER A 128 8.66 -15.04 22.78
N SER A 129 9.14 -14.25 23.74
CA SER A 129 9.84 -14.78 24.93
C SER A 129 8.87 -15.34 25.98
N GLN A 130 7.61 -14.92 25.94
CA GLN A 130 6.59 -15.34 26.91
C GLN A 130 5.95 -16.70 26.53
N GLU A 131 5.83 -17.02 25.23
CA GLU A 131 5.31 -18.33 24.78
C GLU A 131 6.26 -19.52 25.04
N HIS A 132 7.57 -19.31 25.18
CA HIS A 132 8.52 -20.41 25.40
C HIS A 132 8.59 -20.94 26.84
N GLN A 133 7.75 -20.46 27.77
CA GLN A 133 7.70 -20.96 29.15
C GLN A 133 6.59 -22.00 29.41
N GLN A 134 5.72 -22.30 28.44
CA GLN A 134 4.59 -23.21 28.64
C GLN A 134 4.61 -24.41 27.68
N GLU A 135 5.62 -25.27 27.85
CA GLU A 135 5.61 -26.74 27.70
C GLU A 135 7.03 -27.23 27.41
N GLN A 136 7.77 -27.59 28.46
CA GLN A 136 8.65 -28.75 28.35
C GLN A 136 7.87 -29.95 28.89
N PRO A 137 7.48 -30.91 28.05
CA PRO A 137 7.26 -32.26 28.53
C PRO A 137 8.59 -32.72 29.12
N ALA A 138 8.59 -33.18 30.37
CA ALA A 138 9.75 -33.76 31.01
C ALA A 138 10.21 -34.99 30.21
N LEU A 139 11.14 -34.79 29.26
CA LEU A 139 11.77 -35.89 28.55
C LEU A 139 12.77 -36.54 29.51
N HIS A 140 12.47 -37.80 29.83
CA HIS A 140 13.34 -38.69 30.58
C HIS A 140 14.77 -38.69 29.99
N PRO A 141 15.83 -38.67 30.83
CA PRO A 141 17.20 -38.72 30.35
C PRO A 141 17.46 -40.08 29.70
N LEU A 142 17.71 -40.07 28.39
CA LEU A 142 18.25 -41.23 27.70
C LEU A 142 19.70 -41.47 28.14
N PRO A 143 20.14 -42.73 28.30
CA PRO A 143 21.50 -43.05 28.69
C PRO A 143 22.49 -42.55 27.62
N VAL A 144 23.39 -41.68 28.04
CA VAL A 144 24.48 -41.14 27.23
C VAL A 144 25.52 -42.23 27.01
N VAL A 145 25.67 -42.69 25.77
CA VAL A 145 26.82 -43.49 25.35
C VAL A 145 27.91 -42.53 24.88
N PRO A 146 29.15 -42.63 25.38
CA PRO A 146 30.22 -41.72 24.99
C PRO A 146 30.58 -41.87 23.50
N PRO A 147 30.82 -40.77 22.77
CA PRO A 147 31.24 -40.85 21.37
C PRO A 147 32.67 -41.40 21.29
N THR A 148 32.81 -42.51 20.57
CA THR A 148 34.11 -43.02 20.12
C THR A 148 34.78 -41.98 19.22
N SER A 149 35.93 -41.49 19.64
CA SER A 149 36.75 -40.55 18.88
C SER A 149 37.25 -41.21 17.59
N MET A 150 36.64 -40.84 16.46
CA MET A 150 37.20 -41.11 15.13
C MET A 150 38.23 -40.03 14.80
N GLY A 151 39.43 -40.48 14.43
CA GLY A 151 40.63 -39.69 14.31
C GLY A 151 40.55 -38.51 13.33
N VAL A 152 41.29 -37.48 13.69
CA VAL A 152 41.62 -36.34 12.83
C VAL A 152 42.51 -36.84 11.69
N ALA A 153 41.95 -36.94 10.49
CA ALA A 153 42.73 -36.98 9.25
C ALA A 153 42.46 -35.69 8.49
N ALA A 154 43.50 -34.85 8.42
CA ALA A 154 43.53 -33.63 7.65
C ALA A 154 43.32 -33.93 6.17
N ALA A 155 42.27 -33.34 5.58
CA ALA A 155 42.13 -33.22 4.14
C ALA A 155 41.51 -31.87 3.78
N LYS A 156 42.40 -31.08 3.18
CA LYS A 156 42.26 -29.83 2.42
C LYS A 156 40.90 -29.57 1.73
N THR A 157 40.63 -28.26 1.66
CA THR A 157 39.93 -27.52 0.58
C THR A 157 38.44 -27.81 0.36
N GLU A 158 37.58 -26.91 0.86
CA GLU A 158 36.89 -25.90 0.04
C GLU A 158 35.90 -25.11 0.91
N ILE A 159 36.15 -23.81 1.05
CA ILE A 159 35.20 -22.87 1.61
C ILE A 159 34.09 -22.70 0.56
N LYS A 160 33.04 -23.52 0.64
CA LYS A 160 31.77 -23.25 -0.06
C LYS A 160 31.17 -22.00 0.55
N LYS A 161 31.48 -20.86 -0.07
CA LYS A 161 30.81 -19.58 0.16
C LYS A 161 29.31 -19.81 0.02
N GLN A 162 28.60 -19.68 1.14
CA GLN A 162 27.15 -19.58 1.18
C GLN A 162 26.71 -18.57 0.12
N GLY A 163 25.85 -19.02 -0.80
CA GLY A 163 25.36 -18.22 -1.90
C GLY A 163 24.76 -16.92 -1.37
N GLN A 164 25.39 -15.79 -1.73
CA GLN A 164 24.79 -14.49 -1.59
C GLN A 164 23.50 -14.47 -2.41
N ARG A 165 22.37 -14.63 -1.73
CA ARG A 165 21.06 -14.27 -2.29
C ARG A 165 21.01 -12.75 -2.34
N SER A 166 21.50 -12.22 -3.46
CA SER A 166 21.31 -10.83 -3.86
C SER A 166 19.82 -10.59 -4.07
N TRP A 167 19.14 -10.07 -3.05
CA TRP A 167 17.82 -9.48 -3.24
C TRP A 167 17.99 -8.20 -4.05
N TYR A 168 17.24 -8.16 -5.16
CA TYR A 168 17.03 -7.06 -6.09
C TYR A 168 17.22 -5.65 -5.49
N LYS A 169 18.08 -4.81 -6.10
CA LYS A 169 18.28 -3.39 -5.74
C LYS A 169 17.73 -2.48 -6.87
N PRO A 170 16.57 -1.84 -6.71
CA PRO A 170 15.94 -1.06 -7.80
C PRO A 170 16.56 0.32 -8.10
N TRP A 171 17.61 0.76 -7.39
CA TRP A 171 18.06 2.16 -7.42
C TRP A 171 19.38 2.43 -8.16
N SER A 172 19.83 1.57 -9.07
CA SER A 172 21.12 1.74 -9.76
C SER A 172 21.08 2.64 -11.01
N TRP A 173 20.03 3.44 -11.24
CA TRP A 173 19.82 4.18 -12.49
C TRP A 173 19.77 5.71 -12.36
N LEU A 174 20.42 6.31 -11.35
CA LEU A 174 20.74 7.74 -11.39
C LEU A 174 22.25 7.94 -11.55
N ARG A 175 22.65 8.31 -12.75
CA ARG A 175 23.91 9.00 -13.07
C ARG A 175 23.59 10.19 -13.95
#